data_AF-A0A6A4VSS2-F1
#
_entry.id   AF-A0A6A4VSS2-F1
#
_cell.length_a   1.000
_cell.length_b   1.000
_cell.length_c   1.000
_cell.angle_alpha   90.00
_cell.angle_beta   90.00
_cell.angle_gamma   90.00
#
_symmetry.space_group_name_H-M   'P 1'
#
loop_
_entity.id
_entity.type
_entity.pdbx_description
1 polymer ?
#
loop_
_entity_poly.entity_id
_entity_poly.type
_entity_poly.pdbx_seq_one_letter_code
_entity_poly.pdbx_strand_id
1 'polypeptide(L)'
;MAGAGGSLSETPTPSICRHFNAPAGCRRPDCRALHVCFYFVTSQCRFGARCRLPHTLETERTATLLRQLGVPAGRRQPLQLLTELRRQYTSAGAGSGPATAAGGLPPVCLHYNGSGCLKEDCPSLHLCYLMVTNRCPGGRCRRSHSLSSPHNASVLQQSGIDYFNTSAVLGRLRREADERPLRPTVCRRHNSRAGCLSSDCLALHCCFHYARGDCLYGSRCRLEHRLSSEHNHRVLRFFNVGASSALREIREELGASAPAEPPTVAAERAAGADRLLEAQAEQTGQLLEERERLEQTLQTVARLGLEAERELVDTRRAGLALQAEAEHVTLVAEERERELAARHGTLLAERDSLERSLLITAEGSDQLEGVVGGLNAKLSALEVDYERSRQEQQRLAAALEQERLLQREQQEQREQELERALVCSVCLELLVRATTLGCSHTFCRDCVNSVQQRAAGGAVCPMCRAPIVTRTASVTLDQMVERAVNSMSQEKRAARQTVLRERGLAAEP
;
A
#
# COMPACT_ATOMS: atom_id res chain seq x y z
N MET A 1 58.44 -29.48 -58.66
CA MET A 1 57.33 -29.89 -57.78
C MET A 1 57.37 -29.05 -56.53
N ALA A 2 56.23 -28.41 -56.23
CA ALA A 2 55.83 -27.76 -54.98
C ALA A 2 56.63 -26.54 -54.46
N GLY A 3 56.12 -25.35 -54.78
CA GLY A 3 56.40 -24.10 -54.05
C GLY A 3 55.51 -23.97 -52.82
N ALA A 4 56.08 -23.44 -51.74
CA ALA A 4 55.42 -23.17 -50.47
C ALA A 4 54.54 -21.90 -50.56
N GLY A 5 53.24 -22.06 -50.35
CA GLY A 5 52.31 -20.95 -50.13
C GLY A 5 52.20 -20.66 -48.63
N GLY A 6 52.89 -19.62 -48.17
CA GLY A 6 52.81 -19.13 -46.79
C GLY A 6 51.46 -18.48 -46.48
N SER A 7 50.89 -18.82 -45.33
CA SER A 7 49.74 -18.13 -44.74
C SER A 7 50.16 -16.74 -44.27
N LEU A 8 49.42 -15.72 -44.70
CA LEU A 8 49.62 -14.31 -44.33
C LEU A 8 49.36 -14.13 -42.82
N SER A 9 50.34 -13.59 -42.10
CA SER A 9 50.21 -13.18 -40.70
C SER A 9 49.24 -11.98 -40.57
N GLU A 10 48.24 -12.11 -39.70
CA GLU A 10 47.34 -11.00 -39.36
C GLU A 10 48.09 -9.92 -38.55
N THR A 11 48.27 -8.74 -39.14
CA THR A 11 48.82 -7.57 -38.41
C THR A 11 47.86 -7.12 -37.28
N PRO A 12 48.33 -6.92 -36.04
CA PRO A 12 47.46 -6.61 -34.90
C PRO A 12 46.89 -5.18 -34.97
N THR A 13 45.60 -5.04 -34.62
CA THR A 13 44.93 -3.73 -34.53
C THR A 13 45.37 -2.97 -33.27
N PRO A 14 45.82 -1.71 -33.39
CA PRO A 14 46.30 -0.92 -32.25
C PRO A 14 45.20 -0.56 -31.26
N SER A 15 45.54 -0.50 -29.96
CA SER A 15 44.57 -0.19 -28.89
C SER A 15 44.33 1.31 -28.70
N ILE A 16 43.18 1.69 -28.13
CA ILE A 16 42.85 3.07 -27.74
C ILE A 16 43.48 3.40 -26.38
N CYS A 17 44.13 4.56 -26.28
CA CYS A 17 44.78 5.02 -25.06
C CYS A 17 43.76 5.38 -23.97
N ARG A 18 43.75 4.61 -22.87
CA ARG A 18 42.85 4.82 -21.72
C ARG A 18 43.13 6.14 -20.99
N HIS A 19 44.41 6.51 -20.82
CA HIS A 19 44.80 7.75 -20.14
C HIS A 19 44.42 9.00 -20.94
N PHE A 20 44.48 8.92 -22.27
CA PHE A 20 44.05 10.02 -23.14
C PHE A 20 42.54 10.28 -23.05
N ASN A 21 41.75 9.22 -22.83
CA ASN A 21 40.30 9.29 -22.64
C ASN A 21 39.87 9.57 -21.19
N ALA A 22 40.82 9.72 -20.26
CA ALA A 22 40.58 10.12 -18.88
C ALA A 22 40.76 11.64 -18.70
N PRO A 23 40.16 12.26 -17.66
CA PRO A 23 40.26 13.72 -17.44
C PRO A 23 41.70 14.25 -17.33
N ALA A 24 42.64 13.42 -16.87
CA ALA A 24 44.05 13.79 -16.72
C ALA A 24 44.83 13.87 -18.06
N GLY A 25 44.31 13.26 -19.12
CA GLY A 25 44.97 13.14 -20.42
C GLY A 25 46.21 12.22 -20.41
N CYS A 26 46.79 11.98 -21.59
CA CYS A 26 48.03 11.21 -21.75
C CYS A 26 49.20 12.16 -22.02
N ARG A 27 50.24 12.13 -21.17
CA ARG A 27 51.46 12.94 -21.31
C ARG A 27 52.71 12.13 -21.72
N ARG A 28 52.54 10.84 -22.04
CA ARG A 28 53.67 9.98 -22.44
C ARG A 28 54.10 10.30 -23.88
N PRO A 29 55.35 10.75 -24.12
CA PRO A 29 55.83 11.09 -25.45
C PRO A 29 55.82 9.89 -26.40
N ASP A 30 56.16 8.70 -25.89
CA ASP A 30 56.24 7.46 -26.69
C ASP A 30 55.00 6.56 -26.56
N CYS A 31 53.82 7.14 -26.31
CA CYS A 31 52.61 6.33 -26.13
C CYS A 31 52.18 5.62 -27.44
N ARG A 32 52.32 4.29 -27.43
CA ARG A 32 51.98 3.35 -28.52
C ARG A 32 50.49 2.98 -28.61
N ALA A 33 49.60 3.87 -28.20
CA ALA A 33 48.15 3.68 -28.29
C ALA A 33 47.49 4.87 -28.99
N LEU A 34 46.32 4.63 -29.62
CA LEU A 34 45.59 5.65 -30.37
C LEU A 34 44.98 6.71 -29.45
N HIS A 35 45.20 7.98 -29.82
CA HIS A 35 44.65 9.15 -29.13
C HIS A 35 43.40 9.65 -29.87
N VAL A 36 42.35 8.86 -29.78
CA VAL A 36 41.04 9.13 -30.37
C VAL A 36 39.98 9.02 -29.29
N CYS A 37 38.90 9.76 -29.42
CA CYS A 37 37.75 9.66 -28.52
C CYS A 37 37.19 8.24 -28.54
N PHE A 38 37.25 7.55 -27.40
CA PHE A 38 36.72 6.20 -27.20
C PHE A 38 35.24 6.14 -27.54
N TYR A 39 34.49 7.17 -27.13
CA TYR A 39 33.08 7.27 -27.43
C TYR A 39 32.80 7.57 -28.91
N PHE A 40 33.73 8.19 -29.64
CA PHE A 40 33.58 8.33 -31.09
C PHE A 40 33.76 6.99 -31.79
N VAL A 41 34.81 6.26 -31.42
CA VAL A 41 35.08 4.93 -31.98
C VAL A 41 33.90 4.00 -31.70
N THR A 42 33.40 3.94 -30.47
CA THR A 42 32.23 3.11 -30.10
C THR A 42 30.87 3.69 -30.54
N SER A 43 30.85 4.81 -31.28
CA SER A 43 29.63 5.49 -31.73
C SER A 43 28.71 6.00 -30.61
N GLN A 44 29.25 6.23 -29.41
CA GLN A 44 28.56 6.70 -28.21
C GLN A 44 28.82 8.19 -27.87
N CYS A 45 29.65 8.90 -28.63
CA CYS A 45 30.02 10.28 -28.30
C CYS A 45 28.85 11.24 -28.58
N ARG A 46 28.40 11.93 -27.52
CA ARG A 46 27.23 12.84 -27.58
C ARG A 46 27.59 14.28 -27.93
N PHE A 47 28.89 14.58 -28.04
CA PHE A 47 29.38 15.94 -28.28
C PHE A 47 29.62 16.24 -29.77
N GLY A 48 29.61 15.22 -30.65
CA GLY A 48 29.85 15.40 -32.08
C GLY A 48 31.12 16.20 -32.35
N ALA A 49 31.05 17.18 -33.25
CA ALA A 49 32.15 18.10 -33.55
C ALA A 49 32.61 18.97 -32.36
N ARG A 50 31.81 19.09 -31.30
CA ARG A 50 32.14 19.85 -30.08
C ARG A 50 32.87 19.00 -29.02
N CYS A 51 33.23 17.75 -29.35
CA CYS A 51 33.99 16.93 -28.43
C CYS A 51 35.39 17.50 -28.22
N ARG A 52 35.85 17.51 -26.96
CA ARG A 52 37.22 17.93 -26.63
C ARG A 52 38.27 16.88 -27.02
N LEU A 53 37.84 15.68 -27.39
CA LEU A 53 38.70 14.59 -27.85
C LEU A 53 38.57 14.43 -29.38
N PRO A 54 39.65 14.08 -30.11
CA PRO A 54 39.62 13.95 -31.56
C PRO A 54 38.65 12.87 -32.04
N HIS A 55 37.87 13.21 -33.06
CA HIS A 55 36.94 12.31 -33.77
C HIS A 55 37.46 11.94 -35.17
N THR A 56 38.77 11.92 -35.34
CA THR A 56 39.43 11.54 -36.58
C THR A 56 40.57 10.58 -36.29
N LEU A 57 40.74 9.60 -37.18
CA LEU A 57 41.90 8.71 -37.18
C LEU A 57 42.96 9.19 -38.18
N GLU A 58 42.65 10.21 -38.98
CA GLU A 58 43.56 10.81 -39.97
C GLU A 58 44.47 11.83 -39.28
N THR A 59 45.37 11.31 -38.44
CA THR A 59 46.38 12.12 -37.77
C THR A 59 47.77 11.58 -38.09
N GLU A 60 48.77 12.46 -38.14
CA GLU A 60 50.18 12.09 -38.37
C GLU A 60 50.68 11.07 -37.32
N ARG A 61 50.16 11.17 -36.10
CA ARG A 61 50.41 10.20 -35.02
C ARG A 61 49.85 8.81 -35.35
N THR A 62 48.61 8.71 -35.83
CA THR A 62 48.01 7.44 -36.26
C THR A 62 48.83 6.81 -37.38
N ALA A 63 49.23 7.61 -38.38
CA ALA A 63 50.05 7.14 -39.50
C ALA A 63 51.42 6.62 -39.05
N THR A 64 52.06 7.31 -38.10
CA THR A 64 53.36 6.90 -37.52
C THR A 64 53.23 5.62 -36.72
N LEU A 65 52.14 5.46 -35.96
CA LEU A 65 51.88 4.25 -35.18
C LEU A 65 51.60 3.03 -36.07
N LEU A 66 50.87 3.20 -37.17
CA LEU A 66 50.63 2.13 -38.15
C LEU A 66 51.91 1.69 -38.87
N ARG A 67 52.81 2.64 -39.21
CA ARG A 67 54.15 2.33 -39.76
C ARG A 67 55.00 1.53 -38.77
N GLN A 68 54.99 1.91 -37.50
CA GLN A 68 55.70 1.18 -36.43
C GLN A 68 55.17 -0.25 -36.22
N LEU A 69 53.92 -0.51 -36.59
CA LEU A 69 53.28 -1.84 -36.54
C LEU A 69 53.43 -2.64 -37.86
N GLY A 70 54.22 -2.14 -38.82
CA GLY A 70 54.48 -2.82 -40.09
C GLY A 70 53.32 -2.75 -41.09
N VAL A 71 52.37 -1.81 -40.94
CA VAL A 71 51.28 -1.58 -41.90
C VAL A 71 51.74 -0.56 -42.95
N PRO A 72 51.91 -0.93 -44.24
CA PRO A 72 52.34 0.01 -45.27
C PRO A 72 51.28 1.10 -45.53
N ALA A 73 51.75 2.30 -45.90
CA ALA A 73 50.90 3.47 -46.16
C ALA A 73 49.85 3.15 -47.23
N GLY A 74 48.58 3.44 -46.96
CA GLY A 74 47.46 3.16 -47.87
C GLY A 74 46.83 1.76 -47.76
N ARG A 75 47.45 0.80 -47.06
CA ARG A 75 46.91 -0.57 -46.94
C ARG A 75 45.72 -0.69 -45.97
N ARG A 76 45.65 0.16 -44.95
CA ARG A 76 44.45 0.30 -44.09
C ARG A 76 43.90 1.72 -44.26
N GLN A 77 42.73 1.84 -44.88
CA GLN A 77 42.03 3.11 -44.96
C GLN A 77 41.49 3.52 -43.58
N PRO A 78 41.36 4.83 -43.26
CA PRO A 78 40.86 5.31 -41.96
C PRO A 78 39.51 4.70 -41.56
N LEU A 79 38.61 4.51 -42.54
CA LEU A 79 37.32 3.86 -42.33
C LEU A 79 37.45 2.36 -42.00
N GLN A 80 38.38 1.65 -42.62
CA GLN A 80 38.65 0.23 -42.32
C GLN A 80 39.23 0.07 -40.90
N LEU A 81 40.15 0.95 -40.51
CA LEU A 81 40.69 0.98 -39.15
C LEU A 81 39.62 1.33 -38.12
N LEU A 82 38.72 2.28 -38.42
CA LEU A 82 37.60 2.63 -37.55
C LEU A 82 36.63 1.45 -37.37
N THR A 83 36.32 0.73 -38.45
CA THR A 83 35.46 -0.47 -38.41
C THR A 83 36.08 -1.58 -37.56
N GLU A 84 37.38 -1.80 -37.69
CA GLU A 84 38.10 -2.82 -36.92
C GLU A 84 38.20 -2.44 -35.42
N LEU A 85 38.47 -1.17 -35.12
CA LEU A 85 38.45 -0.67 -33.74
C LEU A 85 37.04 -0.71 -33.14
N ARG A 86 36.01 -0.43 -33.94
CA ARG A 86 34.61 -0.62 -33.52
C ARG A 86 34.40 -2.06 -33.11
N ARG A 87 34.67 -3.02 -33.99
CA ARG A 87 34.56 -4.44 -33.69
C ARG A 87 35.32 -4.84 -32.42
N GLN A 88 36.52 -4.31 -32.20
CA GLN A 88 37.35 -4.60 -31.03
C GLN A 88 36.83 -3.99 -29.71
N TYR A 89 36.19 -2.82 -29.75
CA TYR A 89 35.81 -2.06 -28.55
C TYR A 89 34.30 -2.00 -28.28
N THR A 90 33.45 -2.27 -29.28
CA THR A 90 32.02 -2.49 -29.08
C THR A 90 31.72 -3.89 -28.53
N SER A 91 32.69 -4.82 -28.58
CA SER A 91 32.60 -6.17 -28.00
C SER A 91 33.05 -6.28 -26.54
N ALA A 92 33.65 -5.22 -25.96
CA ALA A 92 34.19 -5.25 -24.59
C ALA A 92 33.61 -4.15 -23.65
N GLY A 93 32.51 -3.48 -24.05
CA GLY A 93 31.92 -2.37 -23.29
C GLY A 93 30.40 -2.26 -23.39
N ALA A 94 29.71 -3.37 -23.65
CA ALA A 94 28.26 -3.45 -23.79
C ALA A 94 27.64 -4.43 -22.77
N GLY A 95 27.51 -4.00 -21.52
CA GLY A 95 26.24 -4.17 -20.80
C GLY A 95 25.63 -2.77 -20.78
N SER A 96 24.51 -2.46 -21.42
CA SER A 96 23.26 -3.19 -21.59
C SER A 96 22.72 -3.01 -23.03
N GLY A 97 22.45 -4.13 -23.69
CA GLY A 97 21.81 -4.19 -25.01
C GLY A 97 22.54 -5.21 -25.87
N PRO A 98 21.91 -6.33 -26.26
CA PRO A 98 22.58 -7.32 -27.08
C PRO A 98 23.04 -6.64 -28.36
N ALA A 99 24.29 -6.91 -28.77
CA ALA A 99 24.58 -6.99 -30.18
C ALA A 99 23.43 -7.79 -30.79
N THR A 100 22.71 -7.21 -31.75
CA THR A 100 21.82 -8.01 -32.58
C THR A 100 22.72 -9.06 -33.21
N ALA A 101 22.77 -10.24 -32.58
CA ALA A 101 23.08 -11.48 -33.25
C ALA A 101 22.35 -11.41 -34.58
N ALA A 102 23.02 -11.78 -35.67
CA ALA A 102 22.44 -11.79 -37.01
C ALA A 102 20.97 -12.29 -36.94
N GLY A 103 20.00 -11.36 -36.99
CA GLY A 103 18.58 -11.64 -36.77
C GLY A 103 17.77 -10.78 -35.76
N GLY A 104 18.37 -10.02 -34.83
CA GLY A 104 17.61 -9.24 -33.81
C GLY A 104 17.00 -7.91 -34.29
N LEU A 105 15.90 -7.43 -33.68
CA LEU A 105 15.29 -6.14 -34.04
C LEU A 105 15.98 -4.92 -33.39
N PRO A 106 15.93 -3.73 -34.01
CA PRO A 106 16.40 -2.50 -33.39
C PRO A 106 15.61 -2.15 -32.12
N PRO A 107 16.27 -1.71 -31.03
CA PRO A 107 15.59 -1.44 -29.78
C PRO A 107 14.72 -0.17 -29.84
N VAL A 108 13.75 -0.07 -28.94
CA VAL A 108 12.94 1.14 -28.77
C VAL A 108 13.74 2.24 -28.06
N CYS A 109 13.72 3.45 -28.60
CA CYS A 109 14.47 4.59 -28.08
C CYS A 109 13.87 5.12 -26.76
N LEU A 110 14.61 4.99 -25.65
CA LEU A 110 14.21 5.54 -24.35
C LEU A 110 14.21 7.07 -24.31
N HIS A 111 15.11 7.73 -25.05
CA HIS A 111 15.09 9.19 -25.12
C HIS A 111 13.85 9.71 -25.85
N TYR A 112 13.42 9.00 -26.90
CA TYR A 112 12.14 9.27 -27.56
C TYR A 112 10.96 9.04 -26.60
N ASN A 113 11.02 8.04 -25.72
CA ASN A 113 10.01 7.75 -24.69
C ASN A 113 10.11 8.62 -23.42
N GLY A 114 11.18 9.38 -23.23
CA GLY A 114 11.30 10.40 -22.21
C GLY A 114 11.13 11.80 -22.78
N SER A 115 12.24 12.51 -22.90
CA SER A 115 12.31 13.95 -23.23
C SER A 115 12.17 14.29 -24.73
N GLY A 116 11.94 13.30 -25.60
CA GLY A 116 11.91 13.48 -27.06
C GLY A 116 13.33 13.35 -27.65
N CYS A 117 13.49 12.45 -28.63
CA CYS A 117 14.76 12.25 -29.32
C CYS A 117 14.84 13.18 -30.53
N LEU A 118 15.91 13.99 -30.60
CA LEU A 118 16.18 14.92 -31.72
C LEU A 118 17.38 14.49 -32.56
N LYS A 119 17.87 13.25 -32.40
CA LYS A 119 19.01 12.75 -33.19
C LYS A 119 18.51 12.35 -34.58
N GLU A 120 19.06 12.97 -35.61
CA GLU A 120 18.72 12.67 -37.01
C GLU A 120 19.07 11.21 -37.37
N ASP A 121 20.22 10.71 -36.91
CA ASP A 121 20.66 9.32 -37.12
C ASP A 121 20.45 8.44 -35.87
N CYS A 122 19.25 8.46 -35.26
CA CYS A 122 19.00 7.61 -34.10
C CYS A 122 18.88 6.12 -34.50
N PRO A 123 19.73 5.21 -34.00
CA PRO A 123 19.71 3.79 -34.41
C PRO A 123 18.59 2.98 -33.76
N SER A 124 17.61 3.65 -33.13
CA SER A 124 16.59 3.03 -32.30
C SER A 124 15.21 3.48 -32.75
N LEU A 125 14.23 2.60 -32.62
CA LEU A 125 12.86 2.86 -33.06
C LEU A 125 12.21 3.95 -32.18
N HIS A 126 11.65 4.95 -32.84
CA HIS A 126 10.81 5.99 -32.24
C HIS A 126 9.37 5.48 -32.15
N LEU A 127 9.14 4.57 -31.20
CA LEU A 127 7.84 4.00 -30.86
C LEU A 127 7.52 4.21 -29.39
N CYS A 128 6.23 4.24 -29.06
CA CYS A 128 5.77 4.14 -27.68
C CYS A 128 6.10 2.76 -27.08
N TYR A 129 6.99 2.71 -26.09
CA TYR A 129 7.36 1.47 -25.42
C TYR A 129 6.18 0.84 -24.67
N LEU A 130 5.29 1.67 -24.13
CA LEU A 130 4.06 1.18 -23.48
C LEU A 130 3.11 0.52 -24.49
N MET A 131 3.12 0.93 -25.77
CA MET A 131 2.31 0.25 -26.80
C MET A 131 2.93 -1.11 -27.15
N VAL A 132 4.26 -1.16 -27.29
CA VAL A 132 4.98 -2.41 -27.54
C VAL A 132 4.68 -3.44 -26.43
N THR A 133 4.68 -2.99 -25.17
CA THR A 133 4.38 -3.82 -23.99
C THR A 133 2.90 -3.92 -23.62
N ASN A 134 1.95 -3.52 -24.49
CA ASN A 134 0.49 -3.59 -24.23
C ASN A 134 -0.04 -2.80 -23.02
N ARG A 135 0.71 -1.82 -22.50
CA ARG A 135 0.34 -0.99 -21.35
C ARG A 135 -0.08 0.43 -21.72
N CYS A 136 -0.13 0.75 -23.02
CA CYS A 136 -0.53 2.07 -23.50
C CYS A 136 -2.07 2.17 -23.59
N PRO A 137 -2.70 3.18 -22.98
CA PRO A 137 -4.17 3.36 -23.04
C PRO A 137 -4.68 3.85 -24.41
N GLY A 138 -3.81 3.99 -25.43
CA GLY A 138 -4.19 4.45 -26.76
C GLY A 138 -4.60 5.93 -26.79
N GLY A 139 -5.53 6.27 -27.69
CA GLY A 139 -6.38 7.48 -27.79
C GLY A 139 -5.75 8.89 -27.71
N ARG A 140 -4.88 9.14 -26.72
CA ARG A 140 -4.23 10.42 -26.40
C ARG A 140 -2.72 10.27 -26.16
N CYS A 141 -2.11 9.21 -26.68
CA CYS A 141 -0.68 8.96 -26.50
C CYS A 141 0.16 9.97 -27.29
N ARG A 142 1.13 10.60 -26.63
CA ARG A 142 2.05 11.59 -27.24
C ARG A 142 3.23 10.95 -27.99
N ARG A 143 3.24 9.62 -28.11
CA ARG A 143 4.34 8.85 -28.73
C ARG A 143 3.81 8.02 -29.89
N SER A 144 4.62 7.89 -30.93
CA SER A 144 4.25 7.22 -32.17
C SER A 144 3.91 5.76 -31.91
N HIS A 145 2.79 5.31 -32.47
CA HIS A 145 2.42 3.90 -32.55
C HIS A 145 2.67 3.31 -33.95
N SER A 146 3.29 4.07 -34.84
CA SER A 146 3.50 3.67 -36.23
C SER A 146 4.97 3.35 -36.53
N LEU A 147 5.19 2.18 -37.12
CA LEU A 147 6.47 1.77 -37.71
C LEU A 147 6.73 2.44 -39.06
N SER A 148 5.72 3.01 -39.72
CA SER A 148 5.84 3.62 -41.05
C SER A 148 6.33 5.07 -41.04
N SER A 149 6.66 5.64 -39.86
CA SER A 149 7.28 6.96 -39.82
C SER A 149 8.61 6.96 -40.60
N PRO A 150 9.00 8.06 -41.27
CA PRO A 150 10.23 8.13 -42.07
C PRO A 150 11.48 7.66 -41.33
N HIS A 151 11.60 8.02 -40.04
CA HIS A 151 12.68 7.57 -39.16
C HIS A 151 12.70 6.05 -38.97
N ASN A 152 11.58 5.48 -38.50
CA ASN A 152 11.47 4.04 -38.22
C ASN A 152 11.67 3.19 -39.48
N ALA A 153 11.13 3.64 -40.63
CA ALA A 153 11.33 2.97 -41.91
C ALA A 153 12.83 2.91 -42.28
N SER A 154 13.55 4.02 -42.12
CA SER A 154 15.00 4.07 -42.36
C SER A 154 15.77 3.12 -41.44
N VAL A 155 15.46 3.12 -40.14
CA VAL A 155 16.11 2.23 -39.15
C VAL A 155 15.87 0.75 -39.46
N LEU A 156 14.64 0.37 -39.84
CA LEU A 156 14.29 -1.01 -40.18
C LEU A 156 14.94 -1.46 -41.49
N GLN A 157 14.96 -0.58 -42.50
CA GLN A 157 15.60 -0.85 -43.78
C GLN A 157 17.13 -1.02 -43.64
N GLN A 158 17.79 -0.16 -42.87
CA GLN A 158 19.22 -0.26 -42.57
C GLN A 158 19.57 -1.56 -41.81
N SER A 159 18.61 -2.13 -41.12
CA SER A 159 18.75 -3.37 -40.35
C SER A 159 18.34 -4.62 -41.13
N GLY A 160 17.98 -4.48 -42.42
CA GLY A 160 17.56 -5.59 -43.29
C GLY A 160 16.22 -6.23 -42.89
N ILE A 161 15.34 -5.50 -42.21
CA ILE A 161 14.05 -6.01 -41.72
C ILE A 161 12.93 -5.54 -42.64
N ASP A 162 12.18 -6.49 -43.20
CA ASP A 162 10.94 -6.21 -43.90
C ASP A 162 9.88 -5.72 -42.89
N TYR A 163 9.44 -4.47 -43.08
CA TYR A 163 8.46 -3.79 -42.22
C TYR A 163 7.10 -3.58 -42.90
N PHE A 164 6.87 -4.13 -44.10
CA PHE A 164 5.56 -4.08 -44.76
C PHE A 164 4.49 -4.84 -43.97
N ASN A 165 4.88 -5.90 -43.23
CA ASN A 165 4.02 -6.56 -42.25
C ASN A 165 4.25 -6.00 -40.84
N THR A 166 3.65 -4.84 -40.58
CA THR A 166 3.68 -4.12 -39.30
C THR A 166 3.30 -5.00 -38.10
N SER A 167 2.30 -5.86 -38.24
CA SER A 167 1.84 -6.75 -37.18
C SER A 167 2.90 -7.79 -36.79
N ALA A 168 3.63 -8.36 -37.75
CA ALA A 168 4.70 -9.31 -37.49
C ALA A 168 5.89 -8.66 -36.76
N VAL A 169 6.28 -7.44 -37.17
CA VAL A 169 7.36 -6.68 -36.52
C VAL A 169 6.98 -6.29 -35.09
N LEU A 170 5.78 -5.78 -34.86
CA LEU A 170 5.29 -5.45 -33.52
C LEU A 170 5.21 -6.68 -32.62
N GLY A 171 4.77 -7.83 -33.14
CA GLY A 171 4.72 -9.09 -32.39
C GLY A 171 6.10 -9.58 -31.96
N ARG A 172 7.12 -9.42 -32.83
CA ARG A 172 8.52 -9.71 -32.48
C ARG A 172 9.07 -8.73 -31.44
N LEU A 173 8.86 -7.42 -31.61
CA LEU A 173 9.28 -6.41 -30.63
C LEU A 173 8.69 -6.67 -29.25
N ARG A 174 7.44 -7.15 -29.19
CA ARG A 174 6.79 -7.51 -27.94
C ARG A 174 7.48 -8.69 -27.25
N ARG A 175 7.74 -9.78 -27.97
CA ARG A 175 8.47 -10.94 -27.41
C ARG A 175 9.85 -10.55 -26.91
N GLU A 176 10.60 -9.76 -27.70
CA GLU A 176 11.90 -9.26 -27.28
C GLU A 176 11.80 -8.34 -26.04
N ALA A 177 10.74 -7.54 -25.92
CA ALA A 177 10.49 -6.69 -24.76
C ALA A 177 10.03 -7.47 -23.51
N ASP A 178 9.39 -8.63 -23.67
CA ASP A 178 8.99 -9.51 -22.58
C ASP A 178 10.19 -10.33 -22.07
N GLU A 179 11.03 -10.85 -22.99
CA GLU A 179 12.25 -11.60 -22.66
C GLU A 179 13.35 -10.70 -22.11
N ARG A 180 13.53 -9.50 -22.69
CA ARG A 180 14.55 -8.52 -22.32
C ARG A 180 13.95 -7.11 -22.18
N PRO A 181 13.19 -6.85 -21.11
CA PRO A 181 12.58 -5.53 -20.92
C PRO A 181 13.63 -4.43 -20.81
N LEU A 182 13.28 -3.22 -21.26
CA LEU A 182 14.13 -2.06 -21.03
C LEU A 182 14.25 -1.82 -19.53
N ARG A 183 15.45 -1.39 -19.08
CA ARG A 183 15.74 -1.17 -17.67
C ARG A 183 15.98 0.31 -17.36
N PRO A 184 15.59 0.79 -16.17
CA PRO A 184 15.93 2.12 -15.73
C PRO A 184 17.44 2.24 -15.49
N THR A 185 18.00 3.41 -15.79
CA THR A 185 19.40 3.74 -15.49
C THR A 185 19.48 4.88 -14.49
N VAL A 186 20.65 5.11 -13.88
CA VAL A 186 20.85 6.28 -13.02
C VAL A 186 21.04 7.55 -13.85
N CYS A 187 20.29 8.60 -13.51
CA CYS A 187 20.35 9.88 -14.19
C CYS A 187 21.69 10.59 -13.93
N ARG A 188 22.54 10.66 -14.96
CA ARG A 188 23.83 11.37 -14.90
C ARG A 188 23.67 12.86 -14.61
N ARG A 189 22.61 13.50 -15.13
CA ARG A 189 22.40 14.94 -14.96
C ARG A 189 21.98 15.29 -13.52
N HIS A 190 21.17 14.43 -12.90
CA HIS A 190 20.84 14.54 -11.47
C HIS A 190 22.08 14.38 -10.58
N ASN A 191 23.00 13.48 -10.96
CA ASN A 191 24.29 13.29 -10.29
C ASN A 191 25.36 14.34 -10.65
N SER A 192 24.98 15.39 -11.40
CA SER A 192 25.87 16.49 -11.76
C SER A 192 25.52 17.74 -10.96
N ARG A 193 26.47 18.68 -10.83
CA ARG A 193 26.22 19.97 -10.15
C ARG A 193 25.06 20.78 -10.75
N ALA A 194 24.72 20.54 -12.02
CA ALA A 194 23.65 21.25 -12.70
C ALA A 194 22.24 20.70 -12.39
N GLY A 195 22.14 19.51 -11.80
CA GLY A 195 20.85 18.84 -11.57
C GLY A 195 20.10 18.45 -12.85
N CYS A 196 19.02 17.69 -12.70
CA CYS A 196 18.14 17.32 -13.82
C CYS A 196 16.86 18.16 -13.77
N LEU A 197 16.64 18.98 -14.80
CA LEU A 197 15.46 19.84 -14.94
C LEU A 197 14.38 19.24 -15.85
N SER A 198 14.61 18.05 -16.40
CA SER A 198 13.66 17.41 -17.32
C SER A 198 12.50 16.79 -16.55
N SER A 199 11.30 17.32 -16.74
CA SER A 199 10.07 16.75 -16.20
C SER A 199 9.76 15.37 -16.79
N ASP A 200 10.31 15.03 -17.96
CA ASP A 200 10.08 13.78 -18.68
C ASP A 200 11.31 12.84 -18.66
N CYS A 201 12.21 13.02 -17.68
CA CYS A 201 13.33 12.11 -17.49
C CYS A 201 12.82 10.69 -17.15
N LEU A 202 13.43 9.68 -17.78
CA LEU A 202 13.18 8.25 -17.54
C LEU A 202 14.36 7.55 -16.83
N ALA A 203 15.31 8.31 -16.31
CA ALA A 203 16.43 7.77 -15.54
C ALA A 203 16.25 8.12 -14.06
N LEU A 204 16.53 7.17 -13.17
CA LEU A 204 16.33 7.30 -11.73
C LEU A 204 17.17 8.45 -11.16
N HIS A 205 16.53 9.27 -10.33
CA HIS A 205 17.16 10.33 -9.57
C HIS A 205 17.60 9.77 -8.22
N CYS A 206 18.79 9.17 -8.20
CA CYS A 206 19.43 8.67 -7.00
C CYS A 206 20.94 8.86 -7.08
N CYS A 207 21.61 8.71 -5.94
CA CYS A 207 23.07 8.73 -5.87
C CYS A 207 23.67 7.58 -6.71
N PHE A 208 24.51 7.92 -7.68
CA PHE A 208 25.21 6.95 -8.52
C PHE A 208 26.08 5.99 -7.71
N HIS A 209 26.82 6.51 -6.72
CA HIS A 209 27.65 5.69 -5.84
C HIS A 209 26.81 4.77 -4.95
N TYR A 210 25.59 5.19 -4.59
CA TYR A 210 24.70 4.32 -3.81
C TYR A 210 24.14 3.18 -4.67
N ALA A 211 23.71 3.50 -5.89
CA ALA A 211 23.26 2.52 -6.85
C ALA A 211 24.37 1.50 -7.19
N ARG A 212 25.63 1.95 -7.28
CA ARG A 212 26.81 1.11 -7.48
C ARG A 212 27.25 0.35 -6.22
N GLY A 213 26.86 0.80 -5.03
CA GLY A 213 27.19 0.16 -3.74
C GLY A 213 28.44 0.70 -3.03
N ASP A 214 29.01 1.82 -3.47
CA ASP A 214 30.24 2.42 -2.95
C ASP A 214 30.06 3.84 -2.36
N CYS A 215 28.83 4.22 -2.00
CA CYS A 215 28.57 5.54 -1.41
C CYS A 215 29.11 5.64 0.03
N LEU A 216 30.19 6.40 0.21
CA LEU A 216 30.83 6.61 1.51
C LEU A 216 30.06 7.55 2.45
N TYR A 217 29.07 8.28 1.93
CA TYR A 217 28.35 9.31 2.70
C TYR A 217 27.16 8.74 3.49
N GLY A 218 26.75 7.50 3.24
CA GLY A 218 25.63 6.85 3.94
C GLY A 218 24.37 7.73 3.99
N SER A 219 23.79 7.91 5.16
CA SER A 219 22.61 8.76 5.39
C SER A 219 22.87 10.27 5.21
N ARG A 220 24.12 10.72 5.15
CA ARG A 220 24.50 12.14 4.95
C ARG A 220 24.65 12.52 3.48
N CYS A 221 24.38 11.60 2.55
CA CYS A 221 24.46 11.90 1.12
C CYS A 221 23.41 12.95 0.73
N ARG A 222 23.82 13.93 -0.08
CA ARG A 222 22.92 14.98 -0.59
C ARG A 222 21.99 14.48 -1.70
N LEU A 223 22.25 13.29 -2.21
CA LEU A 223 21.49 12.65 -3.27
C LEU A 223 20.65 11.51 -2.69
N GLU A 224 19.51 11.25 -3.32
CA GLU A 224 18.51 10.30 -2.81
C GLU A 224 19.02 8.84 -2.86
N HIS A 225 18.74 8.05 -1.83
CA HIS A 225 19.07 6.62 -1.75
C HIS A 225 17.84 5.70 -1.81
N ARG A 226 16.64 6.17 -1.45
CA ARG A 226 15.45 5.31 -1.27
C ARG A 226 14.49 5.24 -2.45
N LEU A 227 14.72 6.00 -3.53
CA LEU A 227 13.85 6.07 -4.71
C LEU A 227 12.36 6.39 -4.41
N SER A 228 12.12 7.15 -3.35
CA SER A 228 10.80 7.56 -2.84
C SER A 228 10.26 8.85 -3.48
N SER A 229 11.04 9.57 -4.28
CA SER A 229 10.54 10.77 -4.95
C SER A 229 9.45 10.46 -5.99
N GLU A 230 8.52 11.40 -6.18
CA GLU A 230 7.44 11.30 -7.17
C GLU A 230 7.97 10.99 -8.59
N HIS A 231 9.10 11.60 -8.94
CA HIS A 231 9.83 11.31 -10.17
C HIS A 231 10.20 9.82 -10.28
N ASN A 232 10.83 9.27 -9.24
CA ASN A 232 11.28 7.87 -9.22
C ASN A 232 10.10 6.90 -9.27
N HIS A 233 8.99 7.19 -8.56
CA HIS A 233 7.76 6.38 -8.67
C HIS A 233 7.22 6.31 -10.10
N ARG A 234 7.22 7.43 -10.83
CA ARG A 234 6.79 7.47 -12.23
C ARG A 234 7.73 6.68 -13.15
N VAL A 235 9.05 6.78 -12.95
CA VAL A 235 10.05 6.01 -13.71
C VAL A 235 9.89 4.51 -13.47
N LEU A 236 9.81 4.09 -12.21
CA LEU A 236 9.60 2.69 -11.82
C LEU A 236 8.31 2.11 -12.43
N ARG A 237 7.22 2.89 -12.45
CA ARG A 237 5.95 2.50 -13.09
C ARG A 237 6.08 2.34 -14.61
N PHE A 238 6.83 3.22 -15.27
CA PHE A 238 7.08 3.11 -16.72
C PHE A 238 7.77 1.79 -17.08
N PHE A 239 8.80 1.40 -16.30
CA PHE A 239 9.56 0.16 -16.50
C PHE A 239 8.91 -1.08 -15.87
N ASN A 240 7.82 -0.93 -15.11
CA ASN A 240 7.15 -2.01 -14.37
C ASN A 240 8.08 -2.77 -13.41
N VAL A 241 8.94 -2.06 -12.69
CA VAL A 241 9.93 -2.65 -11.79
C VAL A 241 9.86 -2.02 -10.40
N GLY A 242 10.03 -2.83 -9.36
CA GLY A 242 10.13 -2.35 -7.98
C GLY A 242 11.46 -1.66 -7.68
N ALA A 243 11.48 -0.75 -6.70
CA ALA A 243 12.69 0.03 -6.35
C ALA A 243 13.89 -0.86 -5.98
N SER A 244 13.68 -1.90 -5.16
CA SER A 244 14.74 -2.83 -4.75
C SER A 244 15.29 -3.63 -5.92
N SER A 245 14.43 -4.14 -6.80
CA SER A 245 14.84 -4.89 -7.99
C SER A 245 15.63 -4.02 -8.96
N ALA A 246 15.17 -2.78 -9.19
CA ALA A 246 15.86 -1.83 -10.07
C ALA A 246 17.28 -1.51 -9.56
N LEU A 247 17.44 -1.26 -8.24
CA LEU A 247 18.76 -0.99 -7.66
C LEU A 247 19.68 -2.21 -7.71
N ARG A 248 19.14 -3.42 -7.53
CA ARG A 248 19.91 -4.67 -7.63
C ARG A 248 20.43 -4.88 -9.05
N GLU A 249 19.56 -4.77 -10.05
CA GLU A 249 19.94 -4.92 -11.46
C GLU A 249 20.97 -3.85 -11.88
N ILE A 250 20.77 -2.59 -11.50
CA ILE A 250 21.75 -1.52 -11.76
C ILE A 250 23.10 -1.82 -11.09
N ARG A 251 23.08 -2.36 -9.86
CA ARG A 251 24.31 -2.73 -9.16
C ARG A 251 25.04 -3.85 -9.86
N GLU A 252 24.32 -4.86 -10.34
CA GLU A 252 24.88 -5.98 -11.10
C GLU A 252 25.50 -5.47 -12.42
N GLU A 253 24.80 -4.57 -13.14
CA GLU A 253 25.31 -3.96 -14.39
C GLU A 253 26.53 -3.05 -14.17
N LEU A 254 26.56 -2.27 -13.08
CA LEU A 254 27.67 -1.37 -12.77
C LEU A 254 28.85 -2.06 -12.06
N GLY A 255 28.60 -3.17 -11.36
CA GLY A 255 29.55 -3.92 -10.54
C GLY A 255 30.44 -4.90 -11.32
N ALA A 256 30.09 -5.24 -12.56
CA ALA A 256 30.86 -6.14 -13.43
C ALA A 256 32.22 -5.57 -13.93
N SER A 257 32.77 -4.54 -13.28
CA SER A 257 34.02 -3.86 -13.66
C SER A 257 34.96 -3.49 -12.49
N ALA A 258 34.85 -4.14 -11.33
CA ALA A 258 35.78 -3.93 -10.22
C ALA A 258 37.00 -4.88 -10.31
N PRO A 259 38.25 -4.41 -10.15
CA PRO A 259 39.39 -5.29 -9.91
C PRO A 259 39.28 -5.91 -8.52
N ALA A 260 39.70 -7.17 -8.39
CA ALA A 260 39.61 -7.97 -7.16
C ALA A 260 40.28 -7.26 -5.96
N GLU A 261 39.57 -7.23 -4.82
CA GLU A 261 40.08 -6.75 -3.53
C GLU A 261 41.16 -7.69 -2.96
N PRO A 262 42.14 -7.16 -2.20
CA PRO A 262 43.18 -7.97 -1.57
C PRO A 262 42.59 -8.93 -0.51
N PRO A 263 43.16 -10.15 -0.37
CA PRO A 263 42.55 -11.27 0.36
C PRO A 263 42.36 -11.03 1.86
N THR A 264 43.11 -10.10 2.46
CA THR A 264 43.04 -9.80 3.90
C THR A 264 41.77 -9.02 4.28
N VAL A 265 41.39 -8.03 3.46
CA VAL A 265 40.17 -7.23 3.68
C VAL A 265 38.92 -8.02 3.30
N ALA A 266 39.04 -8.89 2.29
CA ALA A 266 37.97 -9.81 1.90
C ALA A 266 37.66 -10.84 2.99
N ALA A 267 38.66 -11.38 3.68
CA ALA A 267 38.47 -12.32 4.78
C ALA A 267 37.84 -11.65 6.02
N GLU A 268 38.28 -10.44 6.40
CA GLU A 268 37.71 -9.69 7.52
C GLU A 268 36.28 -9.21 7.23
N ARG A 269 35.99 -8.78 5.99
CA ARG A 269 34.63 -8.44 5.55
C ARG A 269 33.74 -9.66 5.40
N ALA A 270 34.24 -10.79 4.91
CA ALA A 270 33.47 -12.03 4.82
C ALA A 270 33.10 -12.51 6.24
N ALA A 271 34.06 -12.57 7.16
CA ALA A 271 33.78 -12.92 8.56
C ALA A 271 32.82 -11.92 9.25
N GLY A 272 32.95 -10.61 8.95
CA GLY A 272 32.03 -9.59 9.46
C GLY A 272 30.64 -9.64 8.82
N ALA A 273 30.55 -9.96 7.53
CA ALA A 273 29.31 -10.11 6.77
C ALA A 273 28.58 -11.41 7.14
N ASP A 274 29.30 -12.51 7.36
CA ASP A 274 28.73 -13.77 7.82
C ASP A 274 28.12 -13.60 9.22
N ARG A 275 28.83 -12.93 10.15
CA ARG A 275 28.25 -12.58 11.48
C ARG A 275 27.04 -11.66 11.38
N LEU A 276 27.04 -10.72 10.44
CA LEU A 276 25.90 -9.81 10.21
C LEU A 276 24.72 -10.53 9.56
N LEU A 277 24.98 -11.47 8.65
CA LEU A 277 23.97 -12.31 8.01
C LEU A 277 23.38 -13.31 8.99
N GLU A 278 24.20 -13.91 9.87
CA GLU A 278 23.75 -14.75 10.97
C GLU A 278 22.89 -13.95 11.96
N ALA A 279 23.35 -12.78 12.40
CA ALA A 279 22.56 -11.92 13.29
C ALA A 279 21.25 -11.44 12.62
N GLN A 280 21.27 -11.14 11.32
CA GLN A 280 20.06 -10.81 10.55
C GLN A 280 19.15 -12.03 10.40
N ALA A 281 19.69 -13.21 10.16
CA ALA A 281 18.94 -14.45 10.05
C ALA A 281 18.25 -14.79 11.38
N GLU A 282 18.97 -14.69 12.51
CA GLU A 282 18.43 -14.83 13.86
C GLU A 282 17.33 -13.81 14.14
N GLN A 283 17.56 -12.53 13.83
CA GLN A 283 16.56 -11.47 14.01
C GLN A 283 15.33 -11.72 13.13
N THR A 284 15.51 -12.15 11.88
CA THR A 284 14.37 -12.51 11.02
C THR A 284 13.64 -13.75 11.51
N GLY A 285 14.34 -14.73 12.08
CA GLY A 285 13.73 -15.90 12.72
C GLY A 285 12.87 -15.51 13.90
N GLN A 286 13.39 -14.66 14.79
CA GLN A 286 12.65 -14.13 15.94
C GLN A 286 11.39 -13.36 15.50
N LEU A 287 11.50 -12.51 14.47
CA LEU A 287 10.35 -11.77 13.93
C LEU A 287 9.31 -12.68 13.27
N LEU A 288 9.73 -13.78 12.63
CA LEU A 288 8.81 -14.76 12.04
C LEU A 288 8.07 -15.55 13.14
N GLU A 289 8.78 -15.97 14.19
CA GLU A 289 8.16 -16.62 15.35
C GLU A 289 7.19 -15.67 16.07
N GLU A 290 7.55 -14.40 16.25
CA GLU A 290 6.67 -13.38 16.83
C GLU A 290 5.43 -13.16 15.95
N ARG A 291 5.59 -13.10 14.62
CA ARG A 291 4.48 -13.01 13.66
C ARG A 291 3.54 -14.20 13.79
N GLU A 292 4.07 -15.41 13.86
CA GLU A 292 3.28 -16.64 14.00
C GLU A 292 2.50 -16.66 15.32
N ARG A 293 3.13 -16.25 16.44
CA ARG A 293 2.46 -16.09 17.74
C ARG A 293 1.33 -15.07 17.67
N LEU A 294 1.55 -13.93 17.00
CA LEU A 294 0.53 -12.90 16.83
C LEU A 294 -0.62 -13.37 15.93
N GLU A 295 -0.34 -14.11 14.86
CA GLU A 295 -1.34 -14.72 14.00
C GLU A 295 -2.21 -15.72 14.78
N GLN A 296 -1.60 -16.59 15.59
CA GLN A 296 -2.32 -17.52 16.48
C GLN A 296 -3.17 -16.79 17.52
N THR A 297 -2.64 -15.71 18.09
CA THR A 297 -3.39 -14.87 19.05
C THR A 297 -4.59 -14.20 18.39
N LEU A 298 -4.41 -13.63 17.19
CA LEU A 298 -5.50 -13.02 16.42
C LEU A 298 -6.59 -14.03 16.06
N GLN A 299 -6.22 -15.25 15.65
CA GLN A 299 -7.18 -16.33 15.38
C GLN A 299 -7.96 -16.71 16.64
N THR A 300 -7.28 -16.77 17.79
CA THR A 300 -7.93 -17.07 19.08
C THR A 300 -8.91 -15.96 19.47
N VAL A 301 -8.51 -14.70 19.37
CA VAL A 301 -9.38 -13.55 19.66
C VAL A 301 -10.58 -13.50 18.72
N ALA A 302 -10.39 -13.78 17.43
CA ALA A 302 -11.48 -13.83 16.47
C ALA A 302 -12.50 -14.94 16.82
N ARG A 303 -12.02 -16.11 17.22
CA ARG A 303 -12.89 -17.22 17.66
C ARG A 303 -13.68 -16.84 18.91
N LEU A 304 -13.01 -16.30 19.94
CA LEU A 304 -13.66 -15.86 21.18
C LEU A 304 -14.69 -14.74 20.92
N GLY A 305 -14.39 -13.82 19.99
CA GLY A 305 -15.34 -12.78 19.58
C GLY A 305 -16.62 -13.34 18.96
N LEU A 306 -16.51 -14.34 18.09
CA LEU A 306 -17.68 -15.02 17.49
C LEU A 306 -18.47 -15.83 18.52
N GLU A 307 -17.79 -16.49 19.48
CA GLU A 307 -18.42 -17.20 20.59
C GLU A 307 -19.22 -16.23 21.47
N ALA A 308 -18.62 -15.11 21.87
CA ALA A 308 -19.29 -14.08 22.67
C ALA A 308 -20.48 -13.43 21.94
N GLU A 309 -20.37 -13.19 20.63
CA GLU A 309 -21.48 -12.64 19.83
C GLU A 309 -22.67 -13.61 19.77
N ARG A 310 -22.41 -14.92 19.65
CA ARG A 310 -23.47 -15.95 19.71
C ARG A 310 -24.13 -15.99 21.09
N GLU A 311 -23.36 -16.00 22.16
CA GLU A 311 -23.89 -15.97 23.53
C GLU A 311 -24.77 -14.73 23.79
N LEU A 312 -24.36 -13.56 23.27
CA LEU A 312 -25.17 -12.33 23.35
C LEU A 312 -26.49 -12.43 22.58
N VAL A 313 -26.49 -13.07 21.40
CA VAL A 313 -27.73 -13.28 20.62
C VAL A 313 -28.65 -14.27 21.34
N ASP A 314 -28.10 -15.35 21.89
CA ASP A 314 -28.87 -16.37 22.60
C ASP A 314 -29.46 -15.84 23.91
N THR A 315 -28.67 -15.09 24.70
CA THR A 315 -29.17 -14.40 25.91
C THR A 315 -30.26 -13.38 25.59
N ARG A 316 -30.11 -12.61 24.49
CA ARG A 316 -31.18 -11.70 24.03
C ARG A 316 -32.45 -12.43 23.62
N ARG A 317 -32.33 -13.55 22.90
CA ARG A 317 -33.48 -14.39 22.53
C ARG A 317 -34.19 -14.97 23.76
N ALA A 318 -33.43 -15.48 24.73
CA ALA A 318 -33.97 -15.98 25.98
C ALA A 318 -34.70 -14.87 26.76
N GLY A 319 -34.13 -13.67 26.82
CA GLY A 319 -34.78 -12.51 27.44
C GLY A 319 -36.11 -12.13 26.78
N LEU A 320 -36.18 -12.14 25.44
CA LEU A 320 -37.43 -11.88 24.71
C LEU A 320 -38.49 -12.98 24.95
N ALA A 321 -38.06 -14.25 25.05
CA ALA A 321 -38.96 -15.35 25.36
C ALA A 321 -39.55 -15.22 26.77
N LEU A 322 -38.71 -14.92 27.78
CA LEU A 322 -39.14 -14.69 29.15
C LEU A 322 -40.10 -13.48 29.24
N GLN A 323 -39.83 -12.40 28.50
CA GLN A 323 -40.71 -11.25 28.47
C GLN A 323 -42.09 -11.60 27.88
N ALA A 324 -42.13 -12.36 26.78
CA ALA A 324 -43.40 -12.81 26.20
C ALA A 324 -44.18 -13.74 27.15
N GLU A 325 -43.48 -14.60 27.89
CA GLU A 325 -44.10 -15.47 28.90
C GLU A 325 -44.66 -14.66 30.08
N ALA A 326 -43.94 -13.64 30.56
CA ALA A 326 -44.42 -12.72 31.59
C ALA A 326 -45.66 -11.91 31.14
N GLU A 327 -45.67 -11.43 29.89
CA GLU A 327 -46.83 -10.76 29.28
C GLU A 327 -48.02 -11.71 29.17
N HIS A 328 -47.80 -12.99 28.84
CA HIS A 328 -48.87 -13.97 28.82
C HIS A 328 -49.44 -14.25 30.22
N VAL A 329 -48.58 -14.46 31.22
CA VAL A 329 -48.99 -14.72 32.61
C VAL A 329 -49.80 -13.53 33.17
N THR A 330 -49.38 -12.31 32.88
CA THR A 330 -50.12 -11.10 33.30
C THR A 330 -51.50 -11.02 32.66
N LEU A 331 -51.64 -11.28 31.35
CA LEU A 331 -52.94 -11.32 30.68
C LEU A 331 -53.88 -12.38 31.27
N VAL A 332 -53.37 -13.60 31.52
CA VAL A 332 -54.15 -14.69 32.13
C VAL A 332 -54.59 -14.32 33.55
N ALA A 333 -53.71 -13.66 34.32
CA ALA A 333 -54.06 -13.19 35.66
C ALA A 333 -55.15 -12.12 35.64
N GLU A 334 -55.08 -11.14 34.73
CA GLU A 334 -56.12 -10.11 34.57
C GLU A 334 -57.47 -10.71 34.15
N GLU A 335 -57.47 -11.66 33.22
CA GLU A 335 -58.70 -12.34 32.78
C GLU A 335 -59.35 -13.12 33.93
N ARG A 336 -58.53 -13.82 34.73
CA ARG A 336 -59.00 -14.54 35.91
C ARG A 336 -59.57 -13.60 36.97
N GLU A 337 -58.98 -12.42 37.16
CA GLU A 337 -59.50 -11.42 38.08
C GLU A 337 -60.86 -10.87 37.64
N ARG A 338 -61.03 -10.57 36.35
CA ARG A 338 -62.33 -10.17 35.78
C ARG A 338 -63.39 -11.24 36.00
N GLU A 339 -63.03 -12.51 35.81
CA GLU A 339 -63.93 -13.65 36.03
C GLU A 339 -64.33 -13.78 37.50
N LEU A 340 -63.36 -13.69 38.42
CA LEU A 340 -63.62 -13.75 39.86
C LEU A 340 -64.47 -12.56 40.33
N ALA A 341 -64.19 -11.35 39.84
CA ALA A 341 -64.98 -10.16 40.16
C ALA A 341 -66.43 -10.29 39.68
N ALA A 342 -66.65 -10.83 38.48
CA ALA A 342 -67.99 -11.10 37.97
C ALA A 342 -68.74 -12.13 38.85
N ARG A 343 -68.09 -13.24 39.20
CA ARG A 343 -68.66 -14.28 40.08
C ARG A 343 -68.98 -13.74 41.48
N HIS A 344 -68.09 -12.92 42.04
CA HIS A 344 -68.32 -12.27 43.33
C HIS A 344 -69.55 -11.35 43.27
N GLY A 345 -69.68 -10.54 42.21
CA GLY A 345 -70.87 -9.70 42.00
C GLY A 345 -72.17 -10.49 41.90
N THR A 346 -72.17 -11.65 41.21
CA THR A 346 -73.36 -12.51 41.12
C THR A 346 -73.75 -13.11 42.47
N LEU A 347 -72.78 -13.57 43.28
CA LEU A 347 -73.03 -14.14 44.59
C LEU A 347 -73.57 -13.10 45.58
N LEU A 348 -73.08 -11.87 45.52
CA LEU A 348 -73.63 -10.77 46.30
C LEU A 348 -75.08 -10.48 45.93
N ALA A 349 -75.41 -10.45 44.64
CA ALA A 349 -76.79 -10.24 44.19
C ALA A 349 -77.73 -11.39 44.61
N GLU A 350 -77.26 -12.64 44.55
CA GLU A 350 -77.99 -13.81 45.06
C GLU A 350 -78.22 -13.73 46.57
N ARG A 351 -77.18 -13.38 47.35
CA ARG A 351 -77.29 -13.16 48.80
C ARG A 351 -78.33 -12.09 49.11
N ASP A 352 -78.25 -10.92 48.49
CA ASP A 352 -79.19 -9.81 48.72
C ASP A 352 -80.63 -10.18 48.33
N SER A 353 -80.80 -11.03 47.31
CA SER A 353 -82.11 -11.57 46.90
C SER A 353 -82.66 -12.55 47.94
N LEU A 354 -81.82 -13.45 48.45
CA LEU A 354 -82.19 -14.42 49.49
C LEU A 354 -82.48 -13.74 50.82
N GLU A 355 -81.67 -12.76 51.25
CA GLU A 355 -81.92 -11.97 52.46
C GLU A 355 -83.26 -11.23 52.40
N ARG A 356 -83.57 -10.60 51.25
CA ARG A 356 -84.88 -9.96 51.02
C ARG A 356 -86.03 -10.97 51.05
N SER A 357 -85.82 -12.16 50.49
CA SER A 357 -86.81 -13.24 50.51
C SER A 357 -87.05 -13.77 51.94
N LEU A 358 -85.98 -13.91 52.73
CA LEU A 358 -86.01 -14.30 54.16
C LEU A 358 -86.77 -13.30 55.02
N LEU A 359 -86.60 -12.00 54.75
CA LEU A 359 -87.36 -10.93 55.42
C LEU A 359 -88.87 -11.01 55.14
N ILE A 360 -89.27 -11.66 54.04
CA ILE A 360 -90.68 -11.79 53.60
C ILE A 360 -91.30 -13.10 54.11
N THR A 361 -90.53 -14.19 54.25
CA THR A 361 -91.05 -15.52 54.66
C THR A 361 -90.70 -15.87 56.11
N ALA A 362 -91.54 -15.46 57.06
CA ALA A 362 -91.43 -15.84 58.47
C ALA A 362 -92.12 -17.19 58.79
N GLU A 363 -91.79 -18.27 58.06
CA GLU A 363 -92.22 -19.65 58.36
C GLU A 363 -91.40 -20.65 57.51
N GLY A 364 -90.25 -21.10 58.04
CA GLY A 364 -89.38 -22.10 57.38
C GLY A 364 -87.90 -22.02 57.79
N SER A 365 -87.61 -22.00 59.09
CA SER A 365 -86.34 -21.47 59.65
C SER A 365 -85.08 -22.32 59.42
N ASP A 366 -85.15 -23.65 59.37
CA ASP A 366 -83.92 -24.48 59.47
C ASP A 366 -83.22 -24.80 58.14
N GLN A 367 -83.96 -25.00 57.04
CA GLN A 367 -83.35 -25.35 55.74
C GLN A 367 -82.72 -24.13 55.05
N LEU A 368 -83.29 -22.93 55.24
CA LEU A 368 -82.79 -21.68 54.68
C LEU A 368 -81.58 -21.14 55.45
N GLU A 369 -81.54 -21.26 56.78
CA GLU A 369 -80.34 -20.94 57.57
C GLU A 369 -79.12 -21.79 57.16
N GLY A 370 -79.33 -23.07 56.83
CA GLY A 370 -78.27 -23.93 56.29
C GLY A 370 -77.74 -23.48 54.93
N VAL A 371 -78.62 -23.01 54.04
CA VAL A 371 -78.24 -22.48 52.72
C VAL A 371 -77.51 -21.13 52.85
N VAL A 372 -78.02 -20.22 53.68
CA VAL A 372 -77.38 -18.92 53.96
C VAL A 372 -76.02 -19.11 54.65
N GLY A 373 -75.94 -19.99 55.66
CA GLY A 373 -74.68 -20.34 56.31
C GLY A 373 -73.67 -20.96 55.34
N GLY A 374 -74.14 -21.83 54.43
CA GLY A 374 -73.31 -22.40 53.37
C GLY A 374 -72.82 -21.38 52.35
N LEU A 375 -73.65 -20.41 51.96
CA LEU A 375 -73.26 -19.29 51.10
C LEU A 375 -72.27 -18.35 51.80
N ASN A 376 -72.47 -18.06 53.09
CA ASN A 376 -71.60 -17.19 53.86
C ASN A 376 -70.20 -17.81 54.05
N ALA A 377 -70.13 -19.12 54.28
CA ALA A 377 -68.87 -19.86 54.32
C ALA A 377 -68.16 -19.86 52.95
N LYS A 378 -68.91 -20.01 51.85
CA LYS A 378 -68.36 -19.91 50.49
C LYS A 378 -67.85 -18.50 50.17
N LEU A 379 -68.57 -17.46 50.58
CA LEU A 379 -68.17 -16.05 50.45
C LEU A 379 -66.86 -15.78 51.20
N SER A 380 -66.81 -16.18 52.48
CA SER A 380 -65.61 -16.00 53.31
C SER A 380 -64.38 -16.70 52.71
N ALA A 381 -64.56 -17.90 52.16
CA ALA A 381 -63.48 -18.61 51.48
C ALA A 381 -63.02 -17.89 50.19
N LEU A 382 -63.96 -17.37 49.41
CA LEU A 382 -63.67 -16.64 48.17
C LEU A 382 -62.95 -15.31 48.43
N GLU A 383 -63.33 -14.59 49.50
CA GLU A 383 -62.70 -13.34 49.93
C GLU A 383 -61.21 -13.56 50.28
N VAL A 384 -60.90 -14.61 51.05
CA VAL A 384 -59.51 -14.98 51.40
C VAL A 384 -58.68 -15.32 50.15
N ASP A 385 -59.25 -16.06 49.21
CA ASP A 385 -58.57 -16.41 47.95
C ASP A 385 -58.36 -15.18 47.04
N TYR A 386 -59.31 -14.25 47.03
CA TYR A 386 -59.19 -12.98 46.31
C TYR A 386 -58.11 -12.09 46.91
N GLU A 387 -58.08 -11.93 48.24
CA GLU A 387 -57.03 -11.17 48.94
C GLU A 387 -55.64 -11.76 48.72
N ARG A 388 -55.52 -13.10 48.74
CA ARG A 388 -54.26 -13.79 48.42
C ARG A 388 -53.81 -13.53 46.98
N SER A 389 -54.72 -13.60 46.01
CA SER A 389 -54.38 -13.30 44.60
C SER A 389 -53.94 -11.84 44.42
N ARG A 390 -54.63 -10.90 45.07
CA ARG A 390 -54.30 -9.49 45.04
C ARG A 390 -52.91 -9.21 45.63
N GLN A 391 -52.57 -9.84 46.75
CA GLN A 391 -51.23 -9.73 47.35
C GLN A 391 -50.14 -10.29 46.43
N GLU A 392 -50.36 -11.45 45.81
CA GLU A 392 -49.38 -12.02 44.87
C GLU A 392 -49.21 -11.14 43.63
N GLN A 393 -50.28 -10.60 43.07
CA GLN A 393 -50.22 -9.63 41.96
C GLN A 393 -49.43 -8.36 42.35
N GLN A 394 -49.68 -7.80 43.54
CA GLN A 394 -48.92 -6.65 44.04
C GLN A 394 -47.43 -6.98 44.20
N ARG A 395 -47.10 -8.18 44.69
CA ARG A 395 -45.72 -8.66 44.83
C ARG A 395 -45.04 -8.80 43.47
N LEU A 396 -45.70 -9.39 42.49
CA LEU A 396 -45.19 -9.55 41.11
C LEU A 396 -45.03 -8.20 40.42
N ALA A 397 -45.99 -7.28 40.58
CA ALA A 397 -45.90 -5.92 40.04
C ALA A 397 -44.70 -5.16 40.62
N ALA A 398 -44.49 -5.24 41.95
CA ALA A 398 -43.33 -4.65 42.60
C ALA A 398 -42.00 -5.28 42.13
N ALA A 399 -41.96 -6.60 41.93
CA ALA A 399 -40.78 -7.29 41.41
C ALA A 399 -40.44 -6.87 39.97
N LEU A 400 -41.45 -6.76 39.09
CA LEU A 400 -41.28 -6.27 37.71
C LEU A 400 -40.82 -4.81 37.67
N GLU A 401 -41.35 -3.96 38.55
CA GLU A 401 -40.90 -2.56 38.65
C GLU A 401 -39.45 -2.47 39.13
N GLN A 402 -39.08 -3.27 40.13
CA GLN A 402 -37.71 -3.35 40.61
C GLN A 402 -36.74 -3.83 39.52
N GLU A 403 -37.13 -4.84 38.72
CA GLU A 403 -36.32 -5.31 37.59
C GLU A 403 -36.14 -4.24 36.51
N ARG A 404 -37.20 -3.49 36.17
CA ARG A 404 -37.13 -2.36 35.22
C ARG A 404 -36.18 -1.26 35.71
N LEU A 405 -36.18 -0.95 37.01
CA LEU A 405 -35.25 0.02 37.59
C LEU A 405 -33.81 -0.47 37.49
N LEU A 406 -33.54 -1.73 37.83
CA LEU A 406 -32.21 -2.32 37.69
C LEU A 406 -31.71 -2.31 36.23
N GLN A 407 -32.59 -2.63 35.27
CA GLN A 407 -32.24 -2.57 33.85
C GLN A 407 -31.89 -1.14 33.39
N ARG A 408 -32.63 -0.13 33.88
CA ARG A 408 -32.32 1.29 33.61
C ARG A 408 -30.98 1.70 34.22
N GLU A 409 -30.72 1.36 35.47
CA GLU A 409 -29.43 1.66 36.13
C GLU A 409 -28.26 1.00 35.40
N GLN A 410 -28.40 -0.26 34.99
CA GLN A 410 -27.37 -0.96 34.20
C GLN A 410 -27.15 -0.32 32.83
N GLN A 411 -28.22 0.14 32.17
CA GLN A 411 -28.11 0.84 30.90
C GLN A 411 -27.39 2.19 31.06
N GLU A 412 -27.73 2.97 32.09
CA GLU A 412 -27.07 4.24 32.41
C GLU A 412 -25.59 4.04 32.75
N GLN A 413 -25.24 3.01 33.52
CA GLN A 413 -23.84 2.68 33.82
C GLN A 413 -23.04 2.35 32.56
N ARG A 414 -23.59 1.49 31.68
CA ARG A 414 -22.95 1.14 30.39
C ARG A 414 -22.79 2.36 29.50
N GLU A 415 -23.79 3.24 29.45
CA GLU A 415 -23.74 4.50 28.70
C GLU A 415 -22.59 5.37 29.22
N GLN A 416 -22.45 5.55 30.53
CA GLN A 416 -21.37 6.32 31.13
C GLN A 416 -19.97 5.74 30.87
N GLU A 417 -19.82 4.41 30.90
CA GLU A 417 -18.55 3.74 30.60
C GLU A 417 -18.12 3.96 29.15
N LEU A 418 -19.07 3.82 28.20
CA LEU A 418 -18.82 4.07 26.78
C LEU A 418 -18.46 5.52 26.50
N GLU A 419 -19.15 6.48 27.15
CA GLU A 419 -18.81 7.90 27.02
C GLU A 419 -17.39 8.18 27.50
N ARG A 420 -17.02 7.68 28.68
CA ARG A 420 -15.67 7.90 29.23
C ARG A 420 -14.58 7.36 28.31
N ALA A 421 -14.83 6.22 27.65
CA ALA A 421 -13.85 5.58 26.77
C ALA A 421 -13.70 6.28 25.40
N LEU A 422 -14.74 6.97 24.93
CA LEU A 422 -14.85 7.47 23.55
C LEU A 422 -14.92 8.99 23.43
N VAL A 423 -14.78 9.74 24.53
CA VAL A 423 -14.75 11.21 24.52
C VAL A 423 -13.36 11.73 24.12
N CYS A 424 -13.35 12.71 23.23
CA CYS A 424 -12.17 13.48 22.88
C CYS A 424 -11.84 14.49 23.98
N SER A 425 -10.69 14.38 24.63
CA SER A 425 -10.30 15.31 25.72
C SER A 425 -10.05 16.76 25.30
N VAL A 426 -10.08 17.08 23.99
CA VAL A 426 -9.91 18.46 23.48
C VAL A 426 -11.25 19.18 23.32
N CYS A 427 -12.27 18.51 22.80
CA CYS A 427 -13.59 19.12 22.58
C CYS A 427 -14.66 18.61 23.55
N LEU A 428 -14.35 17.61 24.37
CA LEU A 428 -15.24 16.97 25.34
C LEU A 428 -16.49 16.29 24.73
N GLU A 429 -16.47 16.11 23.42
CA GLU A 429 -17.50 15.38 22.66
C GLU A 429 -17.00 13.97 22.30
N LEU A 430 -17.92 13.05 22.00
CA LEU A 430 -17.59 11.76 21.40
C LEU A 430 -16.74 11.94 20.14
N LEU A 431 -15.77 11.05 19.94
CA LEU A 431 -14.79 11.12 18.86
C LEU A 431 -15.45 11.26 17.48
N VAL A 432 -14.97 12.23 16.69
CA VAL A 432 -15.41 12.45 15.30
C VAL A 432 -14.20 12.35 14.38
N ARG A 433 -14.22 11.36 13.48
CA ARG A 433 -13.07 11.02 12.62
C ARG A 433 -11.84 10.77 13.49
N ALA A 434 -11.91 9.74 14.31
CA ALA A 434 -10.92 9.36 15.31
C ALA A 434 -9.52 9.30 14.67
N THR A 435 -8.59 10.05 15.25
CA THR A 435 -7.20 10.14 14.81
C THR A 435 -6.29 9.78 15.98
N THR A 436 -5.57 8.67 15.83
CA THR A 436 -4.61 8.19 16.82
C THR A 436 -3.22 8.73 16.48
N LEU A 437 -2.54 9.27 17.49
CA LEU A 437 -1.18 9.81 17.36
C LEU A 437 -0.13 8.70 17.56
N GLY A 438 1.12 8.96 17.19
CA GLY A 438 2.24 8.02 17.42
C GLY A 438 2.45 7.64 18.90
N CYS A 439 1.95 8.45 19.83
CA CYS A 439 1.93 8.16 21.28
C CYS A 439 0.62 7.47 21.74
N SER A 440 -0.09 6.79 20.84
CA SER A 440 -1.34 6.02 21.03
C SER A 440 -2.59 6.76 21.57
N HIS A 441 -2.49 8.03 21.96
CA HIS A 441 -3.66 8.84 22.30
C HIS A 441 -4.51 9.19 21.07
N THR A 442 -5.84 9.17 21.24
CA THR A 442 -6.81 9.36 20.16
C THR A 442 -7.68 10.59 20.39
N PHE A 443 -7.90 11.37 19.33
CA PHE A 443 -8.68 12.61 19.35
C PHE A 443 -9.49 12.76 18.06
N CYS A 444 -10.40 13.74 18.00
CA CYS A 444 -11.05 14.10 16.74
C CYS A 444 -10.03 14.65 15.73
N ARG A 445 -10.21 14.36 14.44
CA ARG A 445 -9.33 14.87 13.37
C ARG A 445 -9.17 16.40 13.42
N ASP A 446 -10.27 17.12 13.61
CA ASP A 446 -10.29 18.58 13.64
C ASP A 446 -9.60 19.14 14.88
N CYS A 447 -9.75 18.46 16.02
CA CYS A 447 -9.07 18.82 17.26
C CYS A 447 -7.55 18.71 17.11
N VAL A 448 -7.05 17.62 16.52
CA VAL A 448 -5.61 17.48 16.27
C VAL A 448 -5.12 18.55 15.28
N ASN A 449 -5.90 18.84 14.21
CA ASN A 449 -5.55 19.90 13.25
C ASN A 449 -5.44 21.28 13.93
N SER A 450 -6.39 21.62 14.80
CA SER A 450 -6.40 22.88 15.55
C SER A 450 -5.20 23.00 16.49
N VAL A 451 -4.84 21.92 17.19
CA VAL A 451 -3.65 21.88 18.06
C VAL A 451 -2.37 22.08 17.25
N GLN A 452 -2.27 21.48 16.06
CA GLN A 452 -1.12 21.66 15.18
C GLN A 452 -1.00 23.10 14.66
N GLN A 453 -2.13 23.73 14.31
CA GLN A 453 -2.15 25.11 13.80
C GLN A 453 -1.74 26.14 14.86
N ARG A 454 -2.03 25.89 16.14
CA ARG A 454 -1.69 26.79 17.25
C ARG A 454 -0.24 26.66 17.72
N ALA A 455 0.46 25.59 17.35
CA ALA A 455 1.79 25.30 17.86
C ALA A 455 2.90 25.93 17.00
N ALA A 456 3.28 27.16 17.32
CA ALA A 456 4.36 27.89 16.64
C ALA A 456 5.76 27.24 16.76
N GLY A 457 5.94 26.25 17.65
CA GLY A 457 7.22 25.59 17.95
C GLY A 457 7.20 24.05 17.83
N GLY A 458 6.20 23.48 17.16
CA GLY A 458 6.04 22.03 17.00
C GLY A 458 4.85 21.48 17.78
N ALA A 459 4.04 20.66 17.12
CA ALA A 459 2.81 20.15 17.70
C ALA A 459 3.07 19.01 18.68
N VAL A 460 2.45 19.09 19.86
CA VAL A 460 2.54 18.09 20.92
C VAL A 460 1.17 17.52 21.25
N CYS A 461 1.15 16.27 21.71
CA CYS A 461 -0.06 15.58 22.15
C CYS A 461 -0.71 16.32 23.35
N PRO A 462 -2.02 16.64 23.31
CA PRO A 462 -2.71 17.28 24.44
C PRO A 462 -2.72 16.47 25.74
N MET A 463 -2.64 15.14 25.65
CA MET A 463 -2.68 14.23 26.81
C MET A 463 -1.31 14.04 27.45
N CYS A 464 -0.29 13.68 26.67
CA CYS A 464 1.02 13.29 27.19
C CYS A 464 2.18 14.19 26.76
N ARG A 465 1.91 15.24 25.97
CA ARG A 465 2.90 16.21 25.46
C ARG A 465 3.99 15.63 24.56
N ALA A 466 3.91 14.35 24.18
CA ALA A 466 4.79 13.76 23.18
C ALA A 466 4.70 14.49 21.83
N PRO A 467 5.80 14.64 21.07
CA PRO A 467 5.77 15.29 19.77
C PRO A 467 4.91 14.50 18.78
N ILE A 468 4.07 15.21 18.03
CA ILE A 468 3.20 14.60 17.03
C ILE A 468 4.01 14.34 15.75
N VAL A 469 4.56 13.14 15.63
CA VAL A 469 5.32 12.70 14.44
C VAL A 469 4.42 11.99 13.43
N THR A 470 3.54 11.11 13.90
CA THR A 470 2.63 10.30 13.08
C THR A 470 1.18 10.47 13.51
N ARG A 471 0.27 10.36 12.54
CA ARG A 471 -1.18 10.46 12.72
C ARG A 471 -1.85 9.41 11.84
N THR A 472 -2.70 8.58 12.44
CA THR A 472 -3.41 7.52 11.75
C THR A 472 -4.90 7.67 11.99
N ALA A 473 -5.68 7.78 10.92
CA ALA A 473 -7.13 7.75 11.03
C ALA A 473 -7.59 6.34 11.37
N SER A 474 -8.53 6.21 12.31
CA SER A 474 -9.02 4.92 12.80
C SER A 474 -10.48 4.73 12.42
N VAL A 475 -10.71 4.04 11.30
CA VAL A 475 -12.05 3.71 10.81
C VAL A 475 -12.79 2.78 11.78
N THR A 476 -12.06 1.89 12.47
CA THR A 476 -12.65 0.98 13.46
C THR A 476 -13.16 1.73 14.68
N LEU A 477 -12.41 2.72 15.18
CA LEU A 477 -12.90 3.56 16.28
C LEU A 477 -14.08 4.42 15.85
N ASP A 478 -14.08 4.95 14.63
CA ASP A 478 -15.25 5.65 14.08
C ASP A 478 -16.50 4.74 14.06
N GLN A 479 -16.36 3.49 13.60
CA GLN A 479 -17.46 2.51 13.62
C GLN A 479 -17.91 2.15 15.05
N MET A 480 -16.98 2.01 15.99
CA MET A 480 -17.30 1.75 17.40
C MET A 480 -18.08 2.89 18.03
N VAL A 481 -17.70 4.14 17.74
CA VAL A 481 -18.43 5.33 18.21
C VAL A 481 -19.85 5.35 17.65
N GLU A 482 -20.02 5.10 16.35
CA GLU A 482 -21.36 5.07 15.74
C GLU A 482 -22.24 3.95 16.33
N ARG A 483 -21.68 2.77 16.59
CA ARG A 483 -22.41 1.69 17.28
C ARG A 483 -22.78 2.06 18.72
N ALA A 484 -21.87 2.68 19.47
CA ALA A 484 -22.14 3.14 20.82
C ALA A 484 -23.27 4.17 20.83
N VAL A 485 -23.21 5.19 19.97
CA VAL A 485 -24.26 6.22 19.84
C VAL A 485 -25.63 5.59 19.55
N ASN A 486 -25.69 4.59 18.66
CA ASN A 486 -26.94 3.89 18.32
C ASN A 486 -27.54 3.08 19.48
N SER A 487 -26.76 2.75 20.51
CA SER A 487 -27.24 2.12 21.75
C SER A 487 -27.56 3.10 22.88
N MET A 488 -27.12 4.36 22.79
CA MET A 488 -27.32 5.39 23.81
C MET A 488 -28.72 6.02 23.74
N SER A 489 -29.05 6.83 24.75
CA SER A 489 -30.27 7.64 24.82
C SER A 489 -30.53 8.52 23.58
N GLN A 490 -31.81 8.84 23.32
CA GLN A 490 -32.20 9.69 22.18
C GLN A 490 -31.55 11.09 22.23
N GLU A 491 -31.40 11.65 23.44
CA GLU A 491 -30.77 12.94 23.67
C GLU A 491 -29.32 12.96 23.17
N LYS A 492 -28.54 11.92 23.47
CA LYS A 492 -27.14 11.81 23.04
C LYS A 492 -27.01 11.63 21.53
N ARG A 493 -27.93 10.91 20.89
CA ARG A 493 -27.98 10.79 19.43
C ARG A 493 -28.27 12.14 18.78
N ALA A 494 -29.21 12.91 19.32
CA ALA A 494 -29.51 14.24 18.82
C ALA A 494 -28.31 15.20 19.00
N ALA A 495 -27.67 15.20 20.18
CA ALA A 495 -26.46 15.97 20.43
C ALA A 495 -25.33 15.63 19.44
N ARG A 496 -25.12 14.33 19.17
CA ARG A 496 -24.15 13.85 18.17
C ARG A 496 -24.43 14.40 16.77
N GLN A 497 -25.69 14.39 16.34
CA GLN A 497 -26.09 14.93 15.03
C GLN A 497 -25.80 16.43 14.92
N THR A 498 -26.05 17.20 15.99
CA THR A 498 -25.71 18.63 16.05
C THR A 498 -24.20 18.83 15.88
N VAL A 499 -23.37 18.10 16.62
CA VAL A 499 -21.89 18.19 16.50
C VAL A 499 -21.41 17.79 15.09
N LEU A 500 -22.02 16.79 14.46
CA LEU A 500 -21.69 16.41 13.09
C LEU A 500 -22.04 17.52 12.09
N ARG A 501 -23.19 18.17 12.27
CA ARG A 501 -23.64 19.26 11.42
C ARG A 501 -22.72 20.48 11.52
N GLU A 502 -22.37 20.88 12.73
CA GLU A 502 -21.43 21.99 12.99
C GLU A 502 -20.06 21.75 12.35
N ARG A 503 -19.63 20.49 12.26
CA ARG A 503 -18.35 20.11 11.62
C ARG A 503 -18.46 19.89 10.11
N GLY A 504 -19.62 20.15 9.50
CA GLY A 504 -19.85 19.98 8.06
C GLY A 504 -19.82 18.51 7.61
N LEU A 505 -20.24 17.60 8.49
CA LEU A 505 -20.22 16.14 8.27
C LEU A 505 -21.62 15.52 8.20
N ALA A 506 -22.68 16.33 8.24
CA ALA A 506 -24.03 15.84 8.02
C ALA A 506 -24.15 15.31 6.59
N ALA A 507 -24.73 14.12 6.44
CA ALA A 507 -25.30 13.72 5.16
C ALA A 507 -26.42 14.73 4.83
N GLU A 508 -26.40 15.30 3.62
CA GLU A 508 -27.58 15.99 3.12
C GLU A 508 -28.75 14.99 3.10
N PRO A 509 -29.98 15.45 3.44
CA PRO A 509 -31.13 14.59 3.61
C PRO A 509 -31.48 13.73 2.37
#